data_AF-A0A957NH61-F1
#
_entry.id   AF-A0A957NH61-F1
#
_cell.length_a   1.000
_cell.length_b   1.000
_cell.length_c   1.000
_cell.angle_alpha   90.00
_cell.angle_beta   90.00
_cell.angle_gamma   90.00
#
_symmetry.space_group_name_H-M   'P 1'
#
loop_
_entity.id
_entity.type
_entity.pdbx_description
1 polymer ?
#
loop_
_entity_poly.entity_id
_entity_poly.type
_entity_poly.pdbx_seq_one_letter_code
_entity_poly.pdbx_strand_id
1 'polypeptide(L)'
;PTGAPDVKLALFQIKNELERRKGRSYSWEEIAEGVGVHPNTITNQLANYSKSIRYDMLGSMLGYFRSEGLYLEIDDLFTVDGCEGKTLLANEDSTRLVAA
;
A
#
# COMPACT_ATOMS: atom_id res chain seq x y z
N PRO A 1 12.22 26.04 8.98
CA PRO A 1 12.46 24.63 8.62
C PRO A 1 11.44 24.17 7.57
N THR A 2 11.73 24.43 6.30
CA THR A 2 10.91 23.96 5.16
C THR A 2 11.53 22.65 4.64
N GLY A 3 11.34 21.58 5.41
CA GLY A 3 11.56 20.23 4.89
C GLY A 3 10.36 19.86 4.03
N ALA A 4 10.57 19.50 2.76
CA ALA A 4 9.51 18.94 1.93
C ALA A 4 8.93 17.70 2.64
N PRO A 5 7.62 17.47 2.55
CA PRO A 5 7.00 16.27 3.13
C PRO A 5 7.65 15.01 2.56
N ASP A 6 7.91 14.04 3.42
CA ASP A 6 8.56 12.79 3.04
C ASP A 6 7.48 11.81 2.54
N VAL A 7 7.52 11.48 1.26
CA VAL A 7 6.55 10.58 0.60
C VAL A 7 7.10 9.17 0.62
N LYS A 8 6.35 8.26 1.26
CA LYS A 8 6.74 6.85 1.45
C LYS A 8 5.67 5.93 0.95
N LEU A 9 6.00 4.66 0.71
CA LEU A 9 4.98 3.67 0.38
C LEU A 9 4.21 3.22 1.62
N ALA A 10 2.88 3.15 1.52
CA ALA A 10 1.95 2.70 2.57
C ALA A 10 1.87 1.16 2.67
N LEU A 11 2.98 0.45 2.48
CA LEU A 11 2.99 -1.01 2.32
C LEU A 11 2.45 -1.75 3.56
N PHE A 12 2.76 -1.27 4.77
CA PHE A 12 2.25 -1.85 6.01
C PHE A 12 0.72 -1.75 6.11
N GLN A 13 0.18 -0.58 5.78
CA GLN A 13 -1.25 -0.29 5.77
C GLN A 13 -1.96 -1.19 4.75
N ILE A 14 -1.43 -1.28 3.54
CA ILE A 14 -1.99 -2.11 2.46
C ILE A 14 -1.96 -3.59 2.84
N LYS A 15 -0.85 -4.07 3.40
CA LYS A 15 -0.73 -5.45 3.89
C LYS A 15 -1.77 -5.76 4.96
N ASN A 16 -1.93 -4.90 5.96
CA ASN A 16 -2.90 -5.13 7.03
C ASN A 16 -4.33 -5.21 6.49
N GLU A 17 -4.68 -4.36 5.52
CA GLU A 17 -5.99 -4.39 4.88
C GLU A 17 -6.18 -5.67 4.04
N LEU A 18 -5.14 -6.13 3.33
CA LEU A 18 -5.16 -7.41 2.61
C LEU A 18 -5.42 -8.57 3.56
N GLU A 19 -4.68 -8.63 4.67
CA GLU A 19 -4.81 -9.67 5.69
C GLU A 19 -6.22 -9.67 6.30
N ARG A 20 -6.76 -8.48 6.60
CA ARG A 20 -8.11 -8.31 7.14
C ARG A 20 -9.17 -8.83 6.17
N ARG A 21 -9.07 -8.51 4.87
CA ARG A 21 -10.04 -8.97 3.85
C ARG A 21 -9.96 -10.46 3.58
N LYS A 22 -8.77 -11.04 3.63
CA LYS A 22 -8.53 -12.45 3.31
C LYS A 22 -8.68 -13.37 4.50
N GLY A 23 -8.71 -12.84 5.72
CA GLY A 23 -8.77 -13.64 6.94
C GLY A 23 -7.53 -14.51 7.16
N ARG A 24 -6.38 -14.13 6.59
CA ARG A 24 -5.09 -14.82 6.74
C ARG A 24 -3.95 -13.83 6.79
N SER A 25 -2.84 -14.24 7.41
CA SER A 25 -1.60 -13.48 7.34
C SER A 25 -0.89 -13.66 5.99
N TYR A 26 -0.14 -12.63 5.59
CA TYR A 26 0.77 -12.62 4.46
C TYR A 26 2.18 -12.29 4.95
N SER A 27 3.19 -12.97 4.42
CA SER A 27 4.59 -12.57 4.56
C SER A 27 4.97 -11.52 3.51
N TRP A 28 6.07 -10.80 3.72
CA TRP A 28 6.56 -9.86 2.72
C TRP A 28 7.13 -10.57 1.50
N GLU A 29 7.63 -11.79 1.69
CA GLU A 29 8.09 -12.68 0.65
C GLU A 29 6.93 -13.10 -0.27
N GLU A 30 5.79 -13.50 0.28
CA GLU A 30 4.58 -13.82 -0.50
C GLU A 30 4.10 -12.61 -1.32
N ILE A 31 4.10 -11.41 -0.71
CA ILE A 31 3.71 -10.19 -1.42
C ILE A 31 4.72 -9.87 -2.53
N ALA A 32 6.01 -10.03 -2.29
CA ALA A 32 7.05 -9.79 -3.28
C ALA A 32 6.92 -10.76 -4.48
N GLU A 33 6.66 -12.04 -4.20
CA GLU A 33 6.37 -13.05 -5.22
C GLU A 33 5.12 -12.68 -6.03
N GLY A 34 4.02 -12.32 -5.37
CA GLY A 34 2.78 -11.92 -6.03
C GLY A 34 2.90 -10.66 -6.90
N VAL A 35 3.74 -9.70 -6.48
CA VAL A 35 4.07 -8.48 -7.24
C VAL A 35 5.12 -8.76 -8.33
N GLY A 36 5.80 -9.91 -8.31
CA GLY A 36 6.85 -10.26 -9.27
C GLY A 36 8.16 -9.48 -9.06
N VAL A 37 8.50 -9.16 -7.80
CA VAL A 37 9.75 -8.46 -7.43
C VAL A 37 10.57 -9.29 -6.46
N HIS A 38 11.88 -9.02 -6.40
CA HIS A 38 12.74 -9.65 -5.41
C HIS A 38 12.33 -9.21 -3.98
N PRO A 39 12.27 -10.08 -2.96
CA PRO A 39 11.87 -9.72 -1.59
C PRO A 39 12.61 -8.50 -1.02
N ASN A 40 13.92 -8.42 -1.22
CA ASN A 40 14.73 -7.25 -0.85
C ASN A 40 14.23 -5.92 -1.42
N THR A 41 13.54 -5.91 -2.56
CA THR A 41 12.95 -4.69 -3.11
C THR A 41 11.86 -4.16 -2.19
N ILE A 42 10.95 -5.02 -1.72
CA ILE A 42 9.92 -4.63 -0.75
C ILE A 42 10.58 -4.21 0.57
N THR A 43 11.53 -4.99 1.08
CA THR A 43 12.24 -4.66 2.34
C THR A 43 12.99 -3.33 2.27
N ASN A 44 13.63 -3.02 1.14
CA ASN A 44 14.33 -1.74 0.93
C ASN A 44 13.37 -0.56 0.88
N GLN A 45 12.16 -0.74 0.34
CA GLN A 45 11.13 0.28 0.35
C GLN A 45 10.55 0.47 1.76
N LEU A 46 10.28 -0.62 2.49
CA LEU A 46 9.80 -0.57 3.88
C LEU A 46 10.77 0.18 4.80
N ALA A 47 12.07 -0.03 4.61
CA ALA A 47 13.10 0.62 5.40
C ALA A 47 13.42 2.06 4.93
N ASN A 48 12.70 2.59 3.93
CA ASN A 48 12.97 3.89 3.30
C ASN A 48 14.42 4.05 2.80
N TYR A 49 15.11 2.93 2.50
CA TYR A 49 16.48 2.98 1.98
C TYR A 49 16.54 3.41 0.52
N SER A 50 15.42 3.29 -0.20
CA SER A 50 15.31 3.77 -1.57
C SER A 50 14.80 5.21 -1.61
N LYS A 51 15.62 6.14 -2.13
CA LYS A 51 15.17 7.49 -2.48
C LYS A 51 14.29 7.52 -3.74
N SER A 52 14.14 6.38 -4.41
CA SER A 52 13.49 6.27 -5.71
C SER A 52 12.44 5.16 -5.69
N ILE A 53 11.24 5.48 -6.17
CA ILE A 53 10.16 4.51 -6.32
C ILE A 53 10.11 4.15 -7.80
N ARG A 54 10.22 2.86 -8.12
CA ARG A 54 10.21 2.41 -9.52
C ARG A 54 8.76 2.31 -10.00
N TYR A 55 8.44 2.96 -11.12
CA TYR A 55 7.08 3.01 -11.66
C TYR A 55 6.53 1.64 -12.12
N ASP A 56 7.41 0.79 -12.66
CA ASP A 56 7.08 -0.59 -13.03
C ASP A 56 6.57 -1.40 -11.83
N MET A 57 7.22 -1.24 -10.68
CA MET A 57 6.82 -1.87 -9.43
C MET A 57 5.45 -1.38 -8.93
N LEU A 58 5.14 -0.08 -9.08
CA LEU A 58 3.82 0.46 -8.72
C LEU A 58 2.70 -0.19 -9.56
N GLY A 59 2.92 -0.32 -10.87
CA GLY A 59 1.97 -0.99 -11.75
C GLY A 59 1.73 -2.44 -11.35
N SER A 60 2.79 -3.18 -11.05
CA SER A 60 2.68 -4.57 -10.57
C SER A 60 1.97 -4.66 -9.21
N MET A 61 2.20 -3.71 -8.29
CA MET A 61 1.51 -3.65 -7.01
C MET A 61 0.01 -3.44 -7.18
N LEU A 62 -0.40 -2.46 -8.00
CA LEU A 62 -1.82 -2.21 -8.28
C LEU A 62 -2.47 -3.44 -8.91
N GLY A 63 -1.79 -4.08 -9.87
CA GLY A 63 -2.26 -5.31 -10.52
C GLY A 63 -2.44 -6.46 -9.53
N TYR A 64 -1.43 -6.71 -8.70
CA TYR A 64 -1.46 -7.75 -7.68
C TYR A 64 -2.58 -7.53 -6.67
N PHE A 65 -2.63 -6.37 -6.01
CA PHE A 65 -3.64 -6.08 -4.99
C PHE A 65 -5.05 -6.11 -5.58
N ARG A 66 -5.25 -5.63 -6.81
CA ARG A 66 -6.53 -5.74 -7.51
C ARG A 66 -6.93 -7.20 -7.72
N SER A 67 -5.99 -8.06 -8.13
CA SER A 67 -6.25 -9.50 -8.26
C SER A 67 -6.64 -10.16 -6.93
N GLU A 68 -6.16 -9.60 -5.82
CA GLU A 68 -6.51 -10.03 -4.47
C GLU A 68 -7.82 -9.40 -3.94
N GLY A 69 -8.50 -8.55 -4.72
CA GLY A 69 -9.75 -7.90 -4.31
C GLY A 69 -9.56 -6.59 -3.52
N LEU A 70 -8.36 -6.02 -3.59
CA LEU A 70 -8.02 -4.68 -3.13
C LEU A 70 -7.90 -3.73 -4.31
N TYR A 71 -8.93 -2.91 -4.49
CA TYR A 71 -8.95 -1.88 -5.52
C TYR A 71 -8.29 -0.63 -4.95
N LEU A 72 -7.00 -0.48 -5.22
CA LEU A 72 -6.20 0.67 -4.83
C LEU A 72 -6.04 1.61 -6.03
N GLU A 73 -6.06 2.91 -5.75
CA GLU A 73 -5.58 3.93 -6.66
C GLU A 73 -4.09 4.22 -6.42
N ILE A 74 -3.47 5.02 -7.29
CA ILE A 74 -2.02 5.25 -7.21
C ILE A 74 -1.63 6.03 -5.95
N ASP A 75 -2.49 6.93 -5.48
CA ASP A 75 -2.36 7.71 -4.27
C ASP A 75 -2.48 6.86 -2.99
N ASP A 76 -3.30 5.81 -2.99
CA ASP A 76 -3.39 4.83 -1.89
C ASP A 76 -2.06 4.11 -1.62
N LEU A 77 -1.16 4.05 -2.60
CA LEU A 77 0.16 3.44 -2.42
C LEU A 77 1.09 4.27 -1.54
N PHE A 78 0.76 5.52 -1.26
CA PHE A 78 1.65 6.45 -0.59
C PHE A 78 1.11 6.95 0.75
N THR A 79 2.03 7.20 1.68
CA THR A 79 1.80 7.95 2.91
C THR A 79 2.71 9.17 2.92
N VAL A 80 2.24 10.26 3.53
CA VAL A 80 2.97 11.53 3.60
C VAL A 80 3.30 11.82 5.05
N ASP A 81 4.58 11.73 5.42
CA ASP A 81 5.04 12.12 6.75
C ASP A 81 5.25 13.63 6.80
N GLY A 82 4.63 14.30 7.77
CA GLY A 82 4.76 15.75 7.99
C GLY A 82 3.53 16.60 7.64
N CYS A 83 2.42 15.99 7.21
CA CYS A 83 1.12 16.64 7.18
C CYS A 83 0.27 16.12 8.35
N GLU A 84 -0.01 16.97 9.34
CA GLU A 84 -1.09 16.70 10.29
C GLU A 84 -2.40 16.58 9.50
N GLY A 85 -2.88 15.35 9.31
CA GLY A 85 -4.20 15.09 8.73
C GLY A 85 -4.16 14.35 7.39
N LYS A 86 -4.08 13.02 7.46
CA LYS A 86 -5.17 12.09 7.10
C LYS A 86 -4.57 10.68 7.09
N THR A 87 -5.00 9.86 8.04
CA THR A 87 -4.87 8.41 7.96
C THR A 87 -5.65 7.94 6.74
N LEU A 88 -4.97 7.74 5.61
CA LEU A 88 -5.54 7.19 4.37
C LEU A 88 -5.72 5.67 4.53
N LEU A 89 -6.67 5.28 5.37
CA LEU A 89 -7.31 3.96 5.37
C LEU A 89 -8.76 4.05 5.89
N ALA A 90 -9.40 5.21 5.78
CA ALA A 90 -10.81 5.39 6.11
C ALA A 90 -11.63 5.56 4.83
N ASN A 91 -11.68 4.52 3.99
CA ASN A 91 -12.80 4.36 3.07
C ASN A 91 -13.91 3.60 3.81
N GLU A 92 -14.60 4.32 4.71
CA GLU A 92 -15.84 3.86 5.37
C GLU A 92 -17.08 3.99 4.46
N ASP A 93 -16.93 4.31 3.17
CA ASP A 93 -18.05 4.58 2.25
C ASP A 93 -18.38 3.43 1.27
N SER A 94 -18.29 2.17 1.71
CA SER A 94 -18.92 1.05 0.97
C SER A 94 -19.93 0.24 1.77
N THR A 95 -20.35 0.75 2.94
CA THR A 95 -21.46 0.16 3.69
C THR A 95 -22.50 1.22 4.02
N ARG A 96 -23.28 1.65 3.03
CA ARG A 96 -24.69 2.08 3.21
C ARG A 96 -25.34 2.46 1.87
N LEU A 97 -26.04 1.50 1.29
CA LEU A 97 -27.42 1.67 0.79
C LEU A 97 -27.97 0.29 0.39
N VAL A 98 -28.22 -0.53 1.41
CA VAL A 98 -29.34 -1.47 1.42
C VAL A 98 -30.22 -1.00 2.57
N ALA A 99 -31.27 -0.24 2.28
CA ALA A 99 -32.48 -0.12 3.10
C ALA A 99 -33.53 0.76 2.39
N ALA A 100 -34.73 0.18 2.25
CA ALA A 100 -36.02 0.73 1.85
C ALA A 100 -36.26 0.92 0.34
#